data_AF-A0A4Y8AUA8-F1
#
_entry.id   AF-A0A4Y8AUA8-F1
#
_cell.length_a   1.000
_cell.length_b   1.000
_cell.length_c   1.000
_cell.angle_alpha   90.00
_cell.angle_beta   90.00
_cell.angle_gamma   90.00
#
_symmetry.space_group_name_H-M   'P 1'
#
loop_
_entity.id
_entity.type
_entity.pdbx_description
1 polymer ?
#
loop_
_entity_poly.entity_id
_entity_poly.type
_entity_poly.pdbx_seq_one_letter_code
_entity_poly.pdbx_strand_id
1 'polypeptide(L)'
;MQHLILTAALLFSTLIFSQEYDASNLSEENIITVSLVNALNDTGTVYFTLFNKENFRQQPLRAKSAIIKNGLSTVVFKNVPAGTYAIICFHDENENKRMDFQENGMPLENYGTSNNPMNFGPPQFDSSKFEVTNKDVTLEIKF
;
A
#
# COMPACT_ATOMS: atom_id res chain seq x y z
N MET A 1 -41.15 -69.92 -5.16
CA MET A 1 -41.00 -68.46 -5.26
C MET A 1 -41.69 -67.81 -4.06
N GLN A 2 -40.94 -67.41 -3.04
CA GLN A 2 -41.25 -66.26 -2.17
C GLN A 2 -40.05 -66.06 -1.23
N HIS A 3 -39.21 -65.09 -1.55
CA HIS A 3 -38.07 -64.72 -0.72
C HIS A 3 -38.57 -63.89 0.47
N LEU A 4 -38.24 -64.31 1.69
CA LEU A 4 -38.40 -63.51 2.90
C LEU A 4 -37.48 -62.29 2.82
N ILE A 5 -38.06 -61.10 2.97
CA ILE A 5 -37.34 -59.83 3.05
C ILE A 5 -36.94 -59.61 4.52
N LEU A 6 -35.64 -59.66 4.82
CA LEU A 6 -35.09 -59.13 6.08
C LEU A 6 -34.84 -57.63 5.91
N THR A 7 -35.70 -56.79 6.47
CA THR A 7 -35.43 -55.34 6.60
C THR A 7 -34.54 -55.08 7.80
N ALA A 8 -33.26 -54.80 7.58
CA ALA A 8 -32.37 -54.22 8.58
C ALA A 8 -32.56 -52.69 8.56
N ALA A 9 -33.10 -52.13 9.64
CA ALA A 9 -33.19 -50.68 9.83
C ALA A 9 -31.84 -50.17 10.37
N LEU A 10 -31.03 -49.56 9.50
CA LEU A 10 -29.81 -48.85 9.89
C LEU A 10 -30.17 -47.39 10.16
N LEU A 11 -30.33 -47.02 11.43
CA LEU A 11 -30.46 -45.62 11.85
C LEU A 11 -29.08 -44.96 11.75
N PHE A 12 -28.79 -44.31 10.61
CA PHE A 12 -27.68 -43.37 10.50
C PHE A 12 -28.11 -42.07 11.20
N SER A 13 -27.70 -41.88 12.45
CA SER A 13 -27.76 -40.58 13.11
C SER A 13 -26.72 -39.68 12.47
N THR A 14 -27.18 -38.72 11.68
CA THR A 14 -26.33 -37.64 11.17
C THR A 14 -26.00 -36.69 12.32
N LEU A 15 -24.78 -36.78 12.85
CA LEU A 15 -24.17 -35.71 13.61
C LEU A 15 -23.95 -34.54 12.66
N ILE A 16 -24.85 -33.57 12.69
CA ILE A 16 -24.64 -32.26 12.09
C ILE A 16 -23.60 -31.56 12.97
N PHE A 17 -22.33 -31.71 12.62
CA PHE A 17 -21.27 -30.86 13.13
C PHE A 17 -21.55 -29.47 12.56
N SER A 18 -22.20 -28.61 13.34
CA SER A 18 -22.30 -27.19 13.04
C SER A 18 -20.89 -26.64 13.14
N GLN A 19 -20.23 -26.47 12.00
CA GLN A 19 -19.09 -25.56 11.96
C GLN A 19 -19.64 -24.19 12.25
N GLU A 20 -19.29 -23.66 13.42
CA GLU A 20 -19.32 -22.23 13.66
C GLU A 20 -18.40 -21.60 12.61
N TYR A 21 -19.01 -20.98 11.61
CA TYR A 21 -18.30 -20.07 10.73
C TYR A 21 -17.93 -18.87 11.57
N ASP A 22 -16.68 -18.88 12.05
CA ASP A 22 -16.09 -17.75 12.74
C ASP A 22 -16.06 -16.58 11.76
N ALA A 23 -17.06 -15.70 11.86
CA ALA A 23 -17.22 -14.50 11.04
C ALA A 23 -16.25 -13.38 11.48
N SER A 24 -15.08 -13.74 11.98
CA SER A 24 -14.06 -12.81 12.46
C SER A 24 -12.77 -13.00 11.65
N ASN A 25 -12.71 -12.34 10.50
CA ASN A 25 -11.51 -11.81 9.83
C ASN A 25 -11.89 -11.31 8.43
N LEU A 26 -12.86 -10.38 8.36
CA LEU A 26 -12.78 -9.39 7.29
C LEU A 26 -11.60 -8.50 7.69
N SER A 27 -10.39 -8.87 7.24
CA SER A 27 -9.30 -7.92 7.22
C SER A 27 -9.84 -6.70 6.47
N GLU A 28 -10.03 -5.58 7.16
CA GLU A 28 -10.45 -4.36 6.50
C GLU A 28 -9.32 -3.98 5.52
N GLU A 29 -9.52 -4.33 4.25
CA GLU A 29 -8.53 -4.15 3.19
C GLU A 29 -8.50 -2.67 2.80
N ASN A 30 -7.82 -1.84 3.58
CA ASN A 30 -7.74 -0.42 3.27
C ASN A 30 -6.98 -0.18 1.97
N ILE A 31 -7.46 0.77 1.18
CA ILE A 31 -6.79 1.26 -0.02
C ILE A 31 -6.11 2.60 0.29
N ILE A 32 -4.87 2.75 -0.17
CA ILE A 32 -4.19 4.05 -0.22
C ILE A 32 -4.03 4.44 -1.69
N THR A 33 -4.70 5.51 -2.10
CA THR A 33 -4.48 6.17 -3.39
C THR A 33 -3.54 7.33 -3.20
N VAL A 34 -2.45 7.37 -3.97
CA VAL A 34 -1.45 8.45 -3.89
C VAL A 34 -1.27 9.06 -5.27
N SER A 35 -1.37 10.37 -5.34
CA SER A 35 -1.14 11.15 -6.56
C SER A 35 -0.02 12.16 -6.35
N LEU A 36 1.00 12.14 -7.20
CA LEU A 36 1.85 13.29 -7.44
C LEU A 36 1.06 14.28 -8.30
N VAL A 37 1.08 15.55 -7.89
CA VAL A 37 0.46 16.65 -8.63
C VAL A 37 1.50 17.73 -8.94
N ASN A 38 1.29 18.46 -10.04
CA ASN A 38 2.14 19.57 -10.49
C ASN A 38 3.60 19.18 -10.70
N ALA A 39 3.86 18.02 -11.31
CA ALA A 39 5.21 17.68 -11.76
C ALA A 39 5.72 18.74 -12.75
N LEU A 40 7.03 19.05 -12.69
CA LEU A 40 7.64 20.10 -13.52
C LEU A 40 7.70 19.71 -15.01
N ASN A 41 7.71 18.41 -15.30
CA ASN A 41 7.68 17.85 -16.64
C ASN A 41 7.07 16.43 -16.59
N ASP A 42 6.78 15.86 -17.77
CA ASP A 42 6.19 14.52 -17.93
C ASP A 42 7.23 13.43 -18.25
N THR A 43 8.52 13.72 -18.15
CA THR A 43 9.61 12.81 -18.50
C THR A 43 9.81 11.77 -17.40
N GLY A 44 10.15 10.54 -17.77
CA GLY A 44 10.56 9.51 -16.81
C GLY A 44 9.41 8.96 -15.96
N THR A 45 9.75 8.50 -14.76
CA THR A 45 8.85 7.72 -13.91
C THR A 45 8.84 8.25 -12.48
N VAL A 46 7.68 8.23 -11.83
CA VAL A 46 7.59 8.52 -10.39
C VAL A 46 7.48 7.22 -9.62
N TYR A 47 8.34 7.09 -8.61
CA TYR A 47 8.29 6.01 -7.65
C TYR A 47 7.59 6.46 -6.38
N PHE A 48 6.72 5.60 -5.87
CA PHE A 48 5.93 5.81 -4.65
C PHE A 48 6.29 4.68 -3.69
N THR A 49 6.84 5.03 -2.54
CA THR A 49 7.36 4.07 -1.56
C THR A 49 6.66 4.22 -0.22
N LEU A 50 6.08 3.13 0.27
CA LEU A 50 5.34 3.05 1.52
C LEU A 50 6.25 2.52 2.63
N PHE A 51 6.31 3.26 3.72
CA PHE A 51 7.14 2.97 4.89
C PHE A 51 6.29 2.95 6.17
N ASN A 52 6.77 2.20 7.16
CA ASN A 52 6.40 2.40 8.56
C ASN A 52 7.54 3.15 9.28
N LYS A 53 7.45 3.30 10.60
CA LYS A 53 8.45 4.02 11.39
C LYS A 53 9.80 3.29 11.39
N GLU A 54 9.77 1.97 11.40
CA GLU A 54 10.92 1.10 11.57
C GLU A 54 11.86 1.14 10.35
N ASN A 55 11.29 1.23 9.13
CA ASN A 55 12.05 1.15 7.89
C ASN A 55 12.09 2.46 7.09
N PHE A 56 11.67 3.58 7.67
CA PHE A 56 11.62 4.86 6.97
C PHE A 56 12.99 5.25 6.36
N ARG A 57 13.00 5.49 5.04
CA ARG A 57 14.22 5.74 4.21
C ARG A 57 15.19 4.56 4.08
N GLN A 58 14.76 3.34 4.41
CA GLN A 58 15.52 2.11 4.19
C GLN A 58 14.78 1.24 3.14
N GLN A 59 14.70 -0.08 3.34
CA GLN A 59 13.91 -0.96 2.50
C GLN A 59 12.40 -0.69 2.71
N PRO A 60 11.65 -0.27 1.68
CA PRO A 60 10.22 0.02 1.83
C PRO A 60 9.40 -1.24 2.09
N LEU A 61 8.23 -1.07 2.71
CA LEU A 61 7.25 -2.16 2.85
C LEU A 61 6.69 -2.54 1.48
N ARG A 62 6.39 -1.53 0.66
CA ARG A 62 5.85 -1.67 -0.68
C ARG A 62 6.32 -0.51 -1.55
N ALA A 63 6.51 -0.77 -2.84
CA ALA A 63 6.83 0.25 -3.82
C ALA A 63 5.95 0.06 -5.06
N LYS A 64 5.55 1.16 -5.69
CA LYS A 64 4.87 1.22 -6.97
C LYS A 64 5.46 2.35 -7.80
N SER A 65 5.28 2.31 -9.09
CA SER A 65 5.67 3.40 -9.97
C SER A 65 4.65 3.64 -11.06
N ALA A 66 4.62 4.86 -11.59
CA ALA A 66 3.79 5.25 -12.70
C ALA A 66 4.43 6.42 -13.46
N ILE A 67 4.24 6.43 -14.78
CA ILE A 67 4.65 7.55 -15.63
C ILE A 67 3.83 8.80 -15.33
N ILE A 68 4.39 9.96 -15.65
CA ILE A 68 3.74 11.25 -15.50
C ILE A 68 2.94 11.56 -16.77
N LYS A 69 1.72 12.06 -16.62
CA LYS A 69 0.88 12.58 -17.71
C LYS A 69 0.20 13.86 -17.29
N ASN A 70 0.41 14.94 -18.03
CA ASN A 70 -0.10 16.28 -17.74
C ASN A 70 0.20 16.73 -16.30
N GLY A 71 1.44 16.51 -15.84
CA GLY A 71 1.87 16.86 -14.49
C GLY A 71 1.31 15.97 -13.37
N LEU A 72 0.67 14.85 -13.70
CA LEU A 72 0.02 13.93 -12.75
C LEU A 72 0.60 12.52 -12.84
N SER A 73 0.80 11.86 -11.69
CA SER A 73 1.13 10.43 -11.61
C SER A 73 0.45 9.82 -10.40
N THR A 74 -0.22 8.67 -10.56
CA THR A 74 -1.07 8.07 -9.51
C THR A 74 -0.81 6.59 -9.35
N VAL A 75 -0.77 6.12 -8.11
CA VAL A 75 -0.70 4.69 -7.75
C VAL A 75 -1.73 4.34 -6.68
N VAL A 76 -2.05 3.05 -6.59
CA VAL A 76 -2.97 2.50 -5.59
C VAL A 76 -2.31 1.33 -4.85
N PHE A 77 -2.16 1.45 -3.54
CA PHE A 77 -1.81 0.35 -2.64
C PHE A 77 -3.09 -0.26 -2.09
N LYS A 78 -3.31 -1.55 -2.32
CA LYS A 78 -4.48 -2.29 -1.83
C LYS A 78 -4.11 -3.13 -0.61
N ASN A 79 -5.08 -3.51 0.20
CA ASN A 79 -4.91 -4.48 1.28
C ASN A 79 -3.80 -4.01 2.24
N VAL A 80 -3.88 -2.75 2.65
CA VAL A 80 -2.96 -2.16 3.63
C VAL A 80 -3.57 -2.35 5.02
N PRO A 81 -2.88 -3.05 5.94
CA PRO A 81 -3.34 -3.18 7.32
C PRO A 81 -3.51 -1.82 7.99
N ALA A 82 -4.35 -1.77 9.02
CA ALA A 82 -4.40 -0.60 9.90
C ALA A 82 -3.00 -0.35 10.51
N GLY A 83 -2.61 0.92 10.59
CA GLY A 83 -1.30 1.31 11.06
C GLY A 83 -0.92 2.74 10.69
N THR A 84 0.29 3.14 11.08
CA THR A 84 0.84 4.46 10.79
C THR A 84 1.94 4.34 9.74
N TYR A 85 1.79 5.07 8.64
CA TYR A 85 2.65 4.96 7.48
C TYR A 85 3.12 6.31 7.00
N ALA A 86 4.15 6.33 6.15
CA ALA A 86 4.56 7.50 5.39
C ALA A 86 4.84 7.09 3.93
N ILE A 87 4.59 8.01 3.00
CA ILE A 87 4.98 7.87 1.60
C ILE A 87 6.17 8.78 1.33
N ILE A 88 7.16 8.26 0.60
CA ILE A 88 8.13 9.08 -0.13
C ILE A 88 7.90 8.85 -1.63
N CYS A 89 7.75 9.94 -2.36
CA CYS A 89 7.71 9.97 -3.80
C CYS A 89 9.01 10.54 -4.35
N PHE A 90 9.54 9.96 -5.42
CA PHE A 90 10.63 10.60 -6.15
C PHE A 90 10.46 10.46 -7.66
N HIS A 91 10.92 11.49 -8.37
CA HIS A 91 10.99 11.57 -9.82
C HIS A 91 12.31 10.94 -10.28
N ASP A 92 12.24 9.87 -11.04
CA ASP A 92 13.36 9.28 -11.77
C ASP A 92 13.27 9.75 -13.22
N GLU A 93 13.86 10.91 -13.50
CA GLU A 93 13.86 11.54 -14.83
C GLU A 93 14.87 10.86 -15.75
N ASN A 94 15.94 10.28 -15.21
CA ASN A 94 17.01 9.64 -15.97
C ASN A 94 16.86 8.11 -16.15
N GLU A 95 15.80 7.53 -15.58
CA GLU A 95 15.41 6.12 -15.68
C GLU A 95 16.40 5.10 -15.08
N ASN A 96 17.21 5.52 -14.10
CA ASN A 96 18.17 4.64 -13.45
C ASN A 96 17.61 3.88 -12.24
N LYS A 97 16.32 4.09 -11.91
CA LYS A 97 15.52 3.40 -10.89
C LYS A 97 15.96 3.69 -9.45
N ARG A 98 16.68 4.79 -9.21
CA ARG A 98 17.11 5.22 -7.88
C ARG A 98 17.13 6.73 -7.80
N MET A 99 17.11 7.26 -6.57
CA MET A 99 17.42 8.67 -6.35
C MET A 99 18.92 8.88 -6.49
N ASP A 100 19.33 9.83 -7.33
CA ASP A 100 20.70 10.28 -7.39
C ASP A 100 20.98 11.46 -6.46
N PHE A 101 22.23 11.54 -6.00
CA PHE A 101 22.68 12.56 -5.06
C PHE A 101 24.00 13.16 -5.52
N GLN A 102 24.17 14.44 -5.24
CA GLN A 102 25.48 15.10 -5.27
C GLN A 102 26.38 14.56 -4.15
N GLU A 103 27.69 14.84 -4.21
CA GLU A 103 28.66 14.42 -3.18
C GLU A 103 28.32 14.95 -1.78
N ASN A 104 27.64 16.10 -1.69
CA ASN A 104 27.16 16.69 -0.43
C ASN A 104 25.84 16.08 0.09
N GLY A 105 25.28 15.08 -0.59
CA GLY A 105 24.02 14.43 -0.23
C GLY A 105 22.76 15.16 -0.68
N MET A 106 22.87 16.23 -1.48
CA MET A 106 21.71 16.91 -2.07
C MET A 106 21.11 16.06 -3.20
N PRO A 107 19.79 15.80 -3.20
CA PRO A 107 19.11 15.12 -4.30
C PRO A 107 19.32 15.85 -5.62
N LEU A 108 19.60 15.09 -6.68
CA LEU A 108 19.68 15.61 -8.05
C LEU A 108 18.31 15.66 -8.73
N GLU A 109 17.35 14.88 -8.23
CA GLU A 109 15.99 14.81 -8.75
C GLU A 109 14.98 15.18 -7.66
N ASN A 110 13.78 15.53 -8.11
CA ASN A 110 12.73 15.98 -7.21
C ASN A 110 12.16 14.83 -6.38
N TYR A 111 11.81 15.13 -5.14
CA TYR A 111 11.15 14.19 -4.25
C TYR A 111 10.17 14.93 -3.33
N GLY A 112 9.19 14.21 -2.82
CA GLY A 112 8.18 14.73 -1.90
C GLY A 112 7.71 13.65 -0.95
N THR A 113 7.00 14.04 0.11
CA THR A 113 6.45 13.09 1.08
C THR A 113 4.98 13.35 1.36
N SER A 114 4.30 12.33 1.89
CA SER A 114 2.96 12.53 2.45
C SER A 114 2.94 13.68 3.46
N ASN A 115 1.80 14.35 3.56
CA ASN A 115 1.54 15.59 4.30
C ASN A 115 2.27 16.86 3.81
N ASN A 116 3.15 16.78 2.80
CA ASN A 116 3.85 17.93 2.22
C ASN A 116 4.47 18.90 3.26
N PRO A 117 5.26 18.40 4.23
CA PRO A 117 5.82 19.25 5.27
C PRO A 117 6.85 20.22 4.70
N MET A 118 6.84 21.46 5.17
CA MET A 118 7.87 22.45 4.86
C MET A 118 9.08 22.25 5.79
N ASN A 119 9.92 21.26 5.48
CA ASN A 119 11.10 20.92 6.29
C ASN A 119 12.39 21.13 5.51
N PHE A 120 13.42 21.61 6.22
CA PHE A 120 14.78 21.66 5.69
C PHE A 120 15.51 20.35 6.01
N GLY A 121 16.17 19.79 5.00
CA GLY A 121 16.93 18.55 5.13
C GLY A 121 16.13 17.30 4.77
N PRO A 122 16.66 16.10 5.09
CA PRO A 122 16.05 14.85 4.67
C PRO A 122 14.64 14.63 5.24
N PRO A 123 13.78 13.86 4.55
CA PRO A 123 12.48 13.45 5.07
C PRO A 123 12.51 12.96 6.51
N GLN A 124 11.50 13.36 7.28
CA GLN A 124 11.28 12.90 8.65
C GLN A 124 9.96 12.13 8.73
N PHE A 125 9.98 10.98 9.42
CA PHE A 125 8.79 10.14 9.53
C PHE A 125 7.66 10.88 10.23
N ASP A 126 7.96 11.57 11.34
CA ASP A 126 6.94 12.19 12.17
C ASP A 126 6.16 13.31 11.48
N SER A 127 6.79 14.04 10.56
CA SER A 127 6.10 15.05 9.74
C SER A 127 5.35 14.45 8.54
N SER A 128 5.78 13.27 8.09
CA SER A 128 5.25 12.65 6.88
C SER A 128 4.17 11.61 7.17
N LYS A 129 3.99 11.21 8.44
CA LYS A 129 3.13 10.08 8.78
C LYS A 129 1.63 10.37 8.65
N PHE A 130 0.87 9.37 8.26
CA PHE A 130 -0.58 9.35 8.25
C PHE A 130 -1.08 8.02 8.81
N GLU A 131 -2.33 8.00 9.25
CA GLU A 131 -2.96 6.81 9.81
C GLU A 131 -3.86 6.13 8.77
N VAL A 132 -3.74 4.81 8.69
CA VAL A 132 -4.67 3.93 8.01
C VAL A 132 -5.46 3.23 9.10
N THR A 133 -6.77 3.39 9.09
CA THR A 133 -7.67 2.75 10.06
C THR A 133 -8.59 1.78 9.35
N ASN A 134 -9.86 2.16 9.18
CA ASN A 134 -10.97 1.36 8.68
C ASN A 134 -11.63 2.08 7.48
N LYS A 135 -10.82 2.82 6.72
CA LYS A 135 -11.24 3.67 5.60
C LYS A 135 -10.09 3.87 4.63
N ASP A 136 -10.45 4.03 3.36
CA ASP A 136 -9.53 4.38 2.30
C ASP A 136 -8.88 5.75 2.55
N VAL A 137 -7.61 5.85 2.19
CA VAL A 137 -6.79 7.06 2.30
C VAL A 137 -6.49 7.57 0.90
N THR A 138 -6.70 8.86 0.67
CA THR A 138 -6.28 9.55 -0.56
C THR A 138 -5.27 10.63 -0.20
N LEU A 139 -4.11 10.61 -0.87
CA LEU A 139 -3.01 11.54 -0.62
C LEU A 139 -2.60 12.25 -1.91
N GLU A 140 -2.39 13.55 -1.81
CA GLU A 140 -1.72 14.35 -2.83
C GLU A 140 -0.33 14.75 -2.32
N ILE A 141 0.68 14.52 -3.15
CA ILE A 141 2.07 14.86 -2.86
C ILE A 141 2.55 15.85 -3.92
N LYS A 142 3.34 16.81 -3.48
CA LYS A 142 4.04 17.79 -4.31
C LYS A 142 5.53 17.63 -4.06
N PHE A 143 6.31 17.98 -5.07
CA PHE A 143 7.76 18.18 -4.93
C PHE A 143 8.04 19.54 -4.29
#